data_AF-A0A9D8XRR0-F1
#
_entry.id   AF-A0A9D8XRR0-F1
#
_cell.length_a   1.000
_cell.length_b   1.000
_cell.length_c   1.000
_cell.angle_alpha   90.00
_cell.angle_beta   90.00
_cell.angle_gamma   90.00
#
_symmetry.space_group_name_H-M   'P 1'
#
loop_
_entity.id
_entity.type
_entity.pdbx_description
1 polymer ?
#
loop_
_entity_poly.entity_id
_entity_poly.type
_entity_poly.pdbx_seq_one_letter_code
_entity_poly.pdbx_strand_id
1 'polypeptide(L)'
;MKNIPNDMFFAWVESEIAAGRSVRFRLKGVSMFPLLRSQKDEVVLVPCRAEELRVRDVVLFRYKGKHLLHRIIHIDKDKLSLQGDGSYIAKETCLREEVVGKMQAIVRPSGKVIEVTNWRWKCASRLWPKSGLLRSLLLRLLHFFFDRPTKASKQA
;
A
#
# COMPACT_ATOMS: atom_id res chain seq x y z
N MET A 1 11.62 10.86 -16.83
CA MET A 1 10.44 11.11 -15.97
C MET A 1 10.80 12.23 -15.01
N LYS A 2 10.01 13.30 -14.93
CA LYS A 2 10.26 14.38 -13.96
C LYS A 2 10.08 13.82 -12.54
N ASN A 3 11.10 13.97 -11.69
CA ASN A 3 11.04 13.52 -10.29
C ASN A 3 10.27 14.57 -9.49
N ILE A 4 8.97 14.35 -9.29
CA ILE A 4 8.16 15.23 -8.44
C ILE A 4 8.51 14.92 -6.97
N PRO A 5 8.81 15.93 -6.15
CA PRO A 5 8.98 15.74 -4.71
C PRO A 5 7.75 15.02 -4.10
N ASN A 6 8.00 14.04 -3.22
CA ASN A 6 6.94 13.18 -2.68
C ASN A 6 5.83 14.00 -1.97
N ASP A 7 6.22 15.04 -1.25
CA ASP A 7 5.34 15.99 -0.57
C ASP A 7 4.40 16.70 -1.54
N MET A 8 4.91 17.26 -2.64
CA MET A 8 4.07 17.90 -3.66
C MET A 8 3.13 16.90 -4.34
N PHE A 9 3.64 15.70 -4.62
CA PHE A 9 2.82 14.63 -5.19
C PHE A 9 1.66 14.26 -4.27
N PHE A 10 1.92 13.99 -2.98
CA PHE A 10 0.87 13.58 -2.06
C PHE A 10 -0.06 14.73 -1.66
N ALA A 11 0.39 15.98 -1.67
CA ALA A 11 -0.50 17.14 -1.55
C ALA A 11 -1.52 17.19 -2.70
N TRP A 12 -1.08 16.89 -3.94
CA TRP A 12 -2.00 16.73 -5.07
C TRP A 12 -2.95 15.54 -4.86
N VAL A 13 -2.45 14.38 -4.42
CA VAL A 13 -3.31 13.21 -4.13
C VAL A 13 -4.40 13.55 -3.12
N GLU A 14 -4.06 14.25 -2.04
CA GLU A 14 -5.02 14.68 -1.02
C GLU A 14 -6.09 15.61 -1.61
N SER A 15 -5.69 16.59 -2.42
CA SER A 15 -6.62 17.52 -3.07
C SER A 15 -7.61 16.79 -3.99
N GLU A 16 -7.13 15.84 -4.79
CA GLU A 16 -7.98 15.04 -5.68
C GLU A 16 -8.98 14.19 -4.90
N ILE A 17 -8.52 13.51 -3.84
CA ILE A 17 -9.37 12.67 -3.01
C ILE A 17 -10.39 13.51 -2.24
N ALA A 18 -9.98 14.66 -1.70
CA ALA A 18 -10.88 15.60 -1.01
C ALA A 18 -11.97 16.15 -1.95
N ALA A 19 -11.63 16.33 -3.24
CA ALA A 19 -12.59 16.71 -4.27
C ALA A 19 -13.45 15.54 -4.79
N GLY A 20 -13.40 14.38 -4.13
CA GLY A 20 -14.23 13.21 -4.46
C GLY A 20 -13.73 12.38 -5.64
N ARG A 21 -12.53 12.66 -6.18
CA ARG A 21 -11.96 11.95 -7.33
C ARG A 21 -11.12 10.76 -6.90
N SER A 22 -11.10 9.71 -7.72
CA SER A 22 -10.18 8.59 -7.53
C SER A 22 -8.79 8.93 -8.09
N VAL A 23 -7.74 8.51 -7.40
CA VAL A 23 -6.36 8.73 -7.85
C VAL A 23 -5.69 7.40 -8.16
N ARG A 24 -5.05 7.32 -9.33
CA ARG A 24 -4.25 6.16 -9.74
C ARG A 24 -2.79 6.55 -9.82
N PHE A 25 -1.92 5.82 -9.13
CA PHE A 25 -0.48 6.08 -9.19
C PHE A 25 0.36 4.83 -8.95
N ARG A 26 1.62 4.91 -9.39
CA ARG A 26 2.58 3.83 -9.27
C ARG A 26 3.20 3.80 -7.88
N LEU A 27 3.21 2.62 -7.26
CA LEU A 27 3.79 2.45 -5.93
C LEU A 27 5.31 2.58 -5.95
N LYS A 28 5.83 3.20 -4.90
CA LYS A 28 7.25 3.27 -4.59
C LYS A 28 7.47 2.73 -3.18
N GLY A 29 8.39 1.78 -3.05
CA GLY A 29 8.75 1.16 -1.77
C GLY A 29 8.29 -0.29 -1.66
N VAL A 30 8.93 -1.01 -0.75
CA VAL A 30 8.73 -2.46 -0.55
C VAL A 30 7.88 -2.80 0.68
N SER A 31 7.35 -1.79 1.39
CA SER A 31 6.60 -2.04 2.63
C SER A 31 5.34 -2.86 2.44
N MET A 32 4.75 -2.85 1.24
CA MET A 32 3.56 -3.64 0.88
C MET A 32 3.88 -4.89 0.07
N PHE A 33 5.16 -5.20 -0.10
CA PHE A 33 5.61 -6.44 -0.72
C PHE A 33 5.25 -7.64 0.17
N PRO A 34 4.79 -8.78 -0.37
CA PRO A 34 4.73 -9.19 -1.77
C PRO A 34 3.39 -8.91 -2.46
N LEU A 35 2.37 -8.46 -1.72
CA LEU A 35 1.03 -8.29 -2.28
C LEU A 35 1.00 -7.15 -3.32
N LEU A 36 1.80 -6.10 -3.07
CA LEU A 36 2.05 -4.99 -3.97
C LEU A 36 3.52 -4.90 -4.35
N ARG A 37 3.82 -4.73 -5.63
CA ARG A 37 5.16 -4.73 -6.19
C ARG A 37 5.61 -3.32 -6.49
N SER A 38 6.66 -2.88 -5.78
CA SER A 38 7.34 -1.59 -5.98
C SER A 38 7.66 -1.36 -7.46
N GLN A 39 7.41 -0.15 -7.95
CA GLN A 39 7.68 0.32 -9.31
C GLN A 39 7.00 -0.44 -10.45
N LYS A 40 6.16 -1.44 -10.14
CA LYS A 40 5.44 -2.26 -11.12
C LYS A 40 3.94 -2.07 -11.01
N ASP A 41 3.41 -2.20 -9.80
CA ASP A 41 1.98 -2.11 -9.59
C ASP A 41 1.56 -0.64 -9.39
N GLU A 42 0.37 -0.35 -9.88
CA GLU A 42 -0.33 0.89 -9.60
C GLU A 42 -1.49 0.62 -8.66
N VAL A 43 -1.77 1.57 -7.79
CA VAL A 43 -2.91 1.53 -6.87
C VAL A 43 -3.94 2.54 -7.31
N VAL A 44 -5.20 2.17 -7.14
CA VAL A 44 -6.34 3.07 -7.29
C VAL A 44 -6.86 3.38 -5.89
N LEU A 45 -6.69 4.62 -5.46
CA LEU A 45 -7.27 5.15 -4.23
C LEU A 45 -8.61 5.82 -4.53
N VAL A 46 -9.55 5.63 -3.62
CA VAL A 46 -10.85 6.31 -3.63
C VAL A 46 -11.04 7.09 -2.33
N PRO A 47 -11.83 8.17 -2.36
CA PRO A 47 -12.33 8.80 -1.15
C PRO A 47 -13.04 7.77 -0.27
N CYS A 48 -12.89 7.90 1.04
CA CYS A 48 -13.58 7.05 2.00
C CYS A 48 -13.96 7.84 3.23
N ARG A 49 -15.09 7.50 3.83
CA ARG A 49 -15.49 8.04 5.13
C ARG A 49 -14.84 7.28 6.27
N ALA A 50 -14.64 7.92 7.41
CA ALA A 50 -14.05 7.30 8.59
C ALA A 50 -14.83 6.04 9.04
N GLU A 51 -16.14 6.03 8.83
CA GLU A 51 -17.05 4.93 9.19
C GLU A 51 -17.02 3.76 8.20
N GLU A 52 -16.39 3.92 7.04
CA GLU A 52 -16.24 2.88 6.00
C GLU A 52 -14.96 2.08 6.16
N LEU A 53 -14.05 2.55 7.02
CA LEU A 53 -12.78 1.90 7.31
C LEU A 53 -13.02 0.59 8.06
N ARG A 54 -12.45 -0.49 7.54
CA ARG A 54 -12.54 -1.82 8.13
C ARG A 54 -11.14 -2.37 8.32
N VAL A 55 -11.02 -3.25 9.31
CA VAL A 55 -9.81 -4.06 9.46
C VAL A 55 -9.54 -4.75 8.12
N ARG A 56 -8.28 -4.75 7.71
CA ARG A 56 -7.71 -5.32 6.49
C ARG A 56 -7.78 -4.44 5.25
N ASP A 57 -8.45 -3.30 5.29
CA ASP A 57 -8.35 -2.30 4.24
C ASP A 57 -6.90 -1.83 4.08
N VAL A 58 -6.50 -1.52 2.85
CA VAL A 58 -5.24 -0.82 2.57
C VAL A 58 -5.58 0.64 2.39
N VAL A 59 -4.93 1.51 3.16
CA VAL A 59 -5.23 2.94 3.18
C VAL A 59 -3.97 3.76 3.06
N LEU A 60 -4.10 4.92 2.41
CA LEU A 60 -3.09 5.97 2.42
C LEU A 60 -3.37 6.87 3.62
N PHE A 61 -2.38 7.13 4.45
CA PHE A 61 -2.53 7.93 5.66
C PHE A 61 -1.27 8.74 5.93
N ARG A 62 -1.43 9.81 6.71
CA ARG A 62 -0.32 10.62 7.20
C ARG A 62 0.30 9.97 8.44
N TYR A 63 1.63 9.90 8.47
CA TYR A 63 2.39 9.39 9.61
C TYR A 63 3.72 10.13 9.72
N LYS A 64 3.89 10.89 10.82
CA LYS A 64 5.12 11.65 11.10
C LYS A 64 5.60 12.50 9.91
N GLY A 65 4.68 13.24 9.29
CA GLY A 65 4.96 14.12 8.13
C GLY A 65 5.20 13.40 6.81
N LYS A 66 4.90 12.10 6.72
CA LYS A 66 5.03 11.29 5.49
C LYS A 66 3.71 10.59 5.16
N HIS A 67 3.54 10.23 3.89
CA HIS A 67 2.42 9.42 3.44
C HIS A 67 2.84 7.96 3.33
N LEU A 68 2.10 7.09 4.02
CA LEU A 68 2.31 5.66 4.00
C LEU A 68 1.05 4.97 3.49
N LEU A 69 1.23 3.89 2.73
CA LEU A 69 0.15 3.05 2.26
C LEU A 69 0.25 1.69 2.95
N HIS A 70 -0.53 1.45 4.00
CA HIS A 70 -0.46 0.20 4.78
C HIS A 70 -1.85 -0.40 5.04
N ARG A 71 -1.83 -1.63 5.55
CA ARG A 71 -3.04 -2.37 5.89
C ARG A 71 -3.47 -2.08 7.33
N ILE A 72 -4.75 -1.80 7.54
CA ILE A 72 -5.33 -1.71 8.88
C ILE A 72 -5.33 -3.11 9.50
N ILE A 73 -4.64 -3.30 10.61
CA ILE A 73 -4.60 -4.57 11.35
C ILE A 73 -5.49 -4.56 12.58
N HIS A 74 -5.79 -3.38 13.12
CA HIS A 74 -6.66 -3.20 14.28
C HIS A 74 -7.30 -1.82 14.25
N ILE A 75 -8.52 -1.72 14.77
CA ILE A 75 -9.27 -0.48 14.93
C ILE A 75 -9.74 -0.43 16.38
N ASP A 76 -9.37 0.62 17.10
CA ASP A 76 -9.83 0.93 18.45
C ASP A 76 -10.43 2.33 18.44
N LYS A 77 -11.77 2.41 18.42
CA LYS A 77 -12.52 3.67 18.22
C LYS A 77 -11.97 4.43 17.01
N ASP A 78 -11.38 5.60 17.22
CA ASP A 78 -10.80 6.47 16.17
C ASP A 78 -9.33 6.18 15.88
N LYS A 79 -8.69 5.30 16.65
CA LYS A 79 -7.29 4.94 16.50
C LYS A 79 -7.15 3.69 15.62
N LEU A 80 -6.32 3.81 14.61
CA LEU A 80 -5.98 2.74 13.68
C LEU A 80 -4.57 2.24 13.97
N SER A 81 -4.40 0.92 14.02
CA SER A 81 -3.07 0.30 13.92
C SER A 81 -2.89 -0.22 12.51
N LEU A 82 -1.82 0.19 11.85
CA LEU A 82 -1.50 -0.16 10.47
C LEU A 82 -0.17 -0.91 10.40
N GLN A 83 -0.03 -1.71 9.35
CA GLN A 83 1.17 -2.47 9.09
C GLN A 83 1.35 -2.71 7.59
N GLY A 84 2.58 -2.54 7.13
CA GLY A 84 2.98 -2.94 5.77
C GLY A 84 3.02 -4.46 5.62
N ASP A 85 2.61 -4.98 4.46
CA ASP A 85 2.62 -6.42 4.18
C ASP A 85 4.05 -7.03 4.18
N GLY A 86 5.10 -6.22 4.06
CA GLY A 86 6.52 -6.59 3.99
C GLY A 86 7.26 -6.59 5.33
N SER A 87 6.60 -6.21 6.43
CA SER A 87 7.16 -6.28 7.79
C SER A 87 6.13 -6.89 8.75
N TYR A 88 6.56 -7.66 9.76
CA TYR A 88 5.68 -8.10 10.87
C TYR A 88 5.89 -7.28 12.14
N ILE A 89 7.01 -6.57 12.23
CA ILE A 89 7.43 -5.89 13.46
C ILE A 89 6.95 -4.45 13.43
N ALA A 90 7.13 -3.78 12.30
CA ALA A 90 6.74 -2.38 12.15
C ALA A 90 5.21 -2.27 12.21
N LYS A 91 4.73 -1.44 13.12
CA LYS A 91 3.33 -1.03 13.23
C LYS A 91 3.30 0.48 13.32
N GLU A 92 2.42 1.08 12.54
CA GLU A 92 2.14 2.50 12.60
C GLU A 92 0.79 2.71 13.27
N THR A 93 0.60 3.90 13.81
CA THR A 93 -0.64 4.31 14.45
C THR A 93 -1.05 5.64 13.86
N CYS A 94 -2.32 5.77 13.48
CA CYS A 94 -2.90 7.03 13.05
C CYS A 94 -4.35 7.12 13.51
N LEU A 95 -4.91 8.32 13.49
CA LEU A 95 -6.34 8.55 13.67
C LEU A 95 -7.08 8.29 12.35
N ARG A 96 -8.39 8.02 12.43
CA ARG A 96 -9.24 7.84 11.24
C ARG A 96 -9.24 9.06 10.33
N GLU A 97 -9.18 10.26 10.90
CA GLU A 97 -9.10 11.53 10.16
C GLU A 97 -7.77 11.75 9.43
N GLU A 98 -6.71 11.04 9.82
CA GLU A 98 -5.41 11.09 9.14
C GLU A 98 -5.37 10.18 7.89
N VAL A 99 -6.43 9.41 7.66
CA VAL A 99 -6.59 8.61 6.45
C VAL A 99 -6.98 9.53 5.29
N VAL A 100 -6.14 9.53 4.26
CA VAL A 100 -6.35 10.29 3.03
C VAL A 100 -7.34 9.56 2.12
N GLY A 101 -7.16 8.25 1.94
CA GLY A 101 -8.01 7.48 1.04
C GLY A 101 -7.80 5.97 1.15
N LYS A 102 -8.76 5.22 0.61
CA LYS A 102 -8.79 3.76 0.67
C LYS A 102 -8.48 3.15 -0.70
N MET A 103 -7.69 2.09 -0.72
CA MET A 103 -7.38 1.37 -1.95
C MET A 103 -8.60 0.55 -2.41
N GLN A 104 -9.01 0.77 -3.66
CA GLN A 104 -10.10 0.03 -4.31
C GLN A 104 -9.60 -1.04 -5.27
N ALA A 105 -8.49 -0.79 -5.96
CA ALA A 105 -7.96 -1.72 -6.95
C ALA A 105 -6.45 -1.62 -7.11
N ILE A 106 -5.88 -2.65 -7.72
CA ILE A 106 -4.49 -2.74 -8.12
C ILE A 106 -4.46 -2.96 -9.62
N VAL A 107 -3.68 -2.16 -10.33
CA VAL A 107 -3.41 -2.37 -11.76
C VAL A 107 -2.02 -2.95 -11.93
N ARG A 108 -1.95 -4.14 -12.51
CA ARG A 108 -0.69 -4.84 -12.80
C ARG A 108 -0.10 -4.30 -14.12
N PRO A 109 1.23 -4.46 -14.37
CA PRO A 109 1.86 -4.04 -15.61
C PRO A 109 1.22 -4.61 -16.88
N SER A 110 0.59 -5.79 -16.79
CA SER A 110 -0.15 -6.41 -17.90
C SER A 110 -1.49 -5.74 -18.21
N GLY A 111 -1.84 -4.63 -17.54
CA GLY A 111 -3.15 -4.00 -17.61
C GLY A 111 -4.24 -4.67 -16.77
N LYS A 112 -3.94 -5.82 -16.15
CA LYS A 112 -4.92 -6.55 -15.33
C LYS A 112 -5.28 -5.74 -14.08
N VAL A 113 -6.57 -5.42 -13.94
CA VAL A 113 -7.13 -4.78 -12.76
C VAL A 113 -7.58 -5.85 -11.77
N ILE A 114 -7.17 -5.72 -10.52
CA ILE A 114 -7.56 -6.59 -9.40
C ILE A 114 -8.27 -5.71 -8.37
N GLU A 115 -9.58 -5.81 -8.31
CA GLU A 115 -10.37 -5.14 -7.27
C GLU A 115 -10.14 -5.78 -5.90
N VAL A 116 -10.21 -4.96 -4.84
CA VAL A 116 -10.10 -5.46 -3.46
C VAL A 116 -11.29 -6.33 -3.04
N THR A 117 -12.40 -6.26 -3.78
CA THR A 117 -13.60 -7.10 -3.63
C THR A 117 -13.35 -8.54 -4.06
N ASN A 118 -12.40 -8.77 -4.97
CA ASN A 118 -12.08 -10.07 -5.55
C ASN A 118 -11.72 -11.10 -4.48
N TRP A 119 -12.36 -12.27 -4.52
CA TRP A 119 -12.15 -13.31 -3.52
C TRP A 119 -10.70 -13.78 -3.43
N ARG A 120 -9.96 -13.87 -4.55
CA ARG A 120 -8.55 -14.26 -4.56
C ARG A 120 -7.69 -13.25 -3.82
N TRP A 121 -7.97 -11.96 -4.02
CA TRP A 121 -7.30 -10.89 -3.28
C TRP A 121 -7.66 -10.93 -1.80
N LYS A 122 -8.95 -11.07 -1.45
CA LYS A 122 -9.40 -11.20 -0.06
C LYS A 122 -8.73 -12.39 0.63
N CYS A 123 -8.66 -13.54 -0.02
CA CYS A 123 -7.98 -14.73 0.49
C CYS A 123 -6.48 -14.50 0.66
N ALA A 124 -5.78 -14.02 -0.38
CA ALA A 124 -4.35 -13.73 -0.30
C ALA A 124 -4.03 -12.75 0.84
N SER A 125 -4.80 -11.65 0.92
CA SER A 125 -4.70 -10.67 1.97
C SER A 125 -5.04 -11.24 3.36
N ARG A 126 -5.90 -12.26 3.46
CA ARG A 126 -6.33 -12.89 4.74
C ARG A 126 -5.31 -13.87 5.26
N LEU A 127 -4.73 -14.65 4.35
CA LEU A 127 -3.79 -15.69 4.68
C LEU A 127 -2.37 -15.13 4.86
N TRP A 128 -2.01 -14.07 4.14
CA TRP A 128 -0.67 -13.49 4.19
C TRP A 128 -0.23 -13.04 5.61
N PRO A 129 -1.05 -12.34 6.42
CA PRO A 129 -0.64 -11.99 7.79
C PRO A 129 -0.59 -13.18 8.74
N LYS A 130 -1.24 -14.30 8.40
CA LYS A 130 -1.36 -15.50 9.26
C LYS A 130 -0.21 -16.49 9.05
N SER A 131 0.50 -16.42 7.93
CA SER A 131 1.71 -17.21 7.73
C SER A 131 2.82 -16.60 8.59
N GLY A 132 3.18 -17.23 9.71
CA GLY A 132 4.24 -16.76 10.61
C GLY A 132 5.65 -16.96 10.02
N LEU A 133 6.37 -17.97 10.51
CA LEU A 133 7.77 -18.27 10.12
C LEU A 133 7.97 -18.46 8.60
N LEU A 134 7.01 -19.10 7.93
CA LEU A 134 7.00 -19.28 6.47
C LEU A 134 7.07 -17.96 5.71
N ARG A 135 6.43 -16.91 6.23
CA ARG A 135 6.44 -15.58 5.63
C ARG A 135 7.78 -14.88 5.80
N SER A 136 8.41 -15.03 6.96
CA SER A 136 9.75 -14.45 7.20
C SER A 136 10.80 -15.07 6.26
N LEU A 137 10.75 -16.39 6.05
CA LEU A 137 11.62 -17.08 5.10
C LEU A 137 11.31 -16.68 3.64
N LEU A 138 10.03 -16.64 3.26
CA LEU A 138 9.62 -16.23 1.91
C LEU A 138 9.99 -14.77 1.62
N LEU A 139 9.82 -13.85 2.58
CA LEU A 139 10.21 -12.46 2.45
C LEU A 139 11.74 -12.32 2.34
N ARG A 140 12.52 -13.06 3.13
CA ARG A 140 13.99 -13.10 3.00
C ARG A 140 14.42 -13.58 1.62
N LEU A 141 13.81 -14.65 1.10
CA LEU A 141 14.08 -15.17 -0.23
C LEU A 141 13.68 -14.15 -1.31
N LEU A 142 12.47 -13.59 -1.22
CA LEU A 142 11.97 -12.66 -2.20
C LEU A 142 12.72 -11.32 -2.21
N HIS A 143 13.14 -10.79 -1.05
CA HIS A 143 14.04 -9.64 -0.97
C HIS A 143 15.40 -9.98 -1.59
N PHE A 144 15.97 -11.15 -1.33
CA PHE A 144 17.22 -11.60 -1.98
C PHE A 144 17.11 -11.64 -3.51
N PHE A 145 15.95 -12.00 -4.06
CA PHE A 145 15.70 -11.95 -5.51
C PHE A 145 15.36 -10.54 -6.03
N PHE A 146 14.75 -9.68 -5.21
CA PHE A 146 14.38 -8.31 -5.57
C PHE A 146 15.58 -7.34 -5.52
N ASP A 147 16.49 -7.54 -4.58
CA ASP A 147 17.71 -6.74 -4.39
C ASP A 147 18.82 -7.09 -5.40
N ARG A 148 18.60 -8.04 -6.31
CA ARG A 148 19.51 -8.19 -7.46
C ARG A 148 19.26 -7.03 -8.41
N PRO A 149 20.21 -6.08 -8.58
CA PRO A 149 20.08 -5.11 -9.64
C PRO A 149 20.01 -5.89 -10.95
N THR A 150 18.91 -5.73 -11.68
CA THR A 150 18.87 -6.11 -13.09
C THR A 150 20.06 -5.41 -13.74
N LYS A 151 20.98 -6.17 -14.35
CA LYS A 151 22.20 -5.71 -15.04
C LYS A 151 21.91 -4.83 -16.28
N ALA A 152 20.82 -4.07 -16.29
CA ALA A 152 20.33 -3.30 -17.42
C ALA A 152 20.39 -1.77 -17.20
N SER A 153 21.13 -1.28 -16.20
CA SER A 153 21.34 0.17 -16.00
C SER A 153 22.82 0.57 -15.94
N LYS A 154 23.70 -0.19 -16.58
CA LYS A 154 25.06 0.26 -16.93
C LYS A 154 25.14 0.38 -18.45
N GLN A 155 24.61 1.48 -18.98
CA GLN A 155 24.88 2.11 -20.29
C GLN A 155 23.64 2.91 -20.71
N ALA A 156 23.55 4.15 -20.21
CA ALA A 156 22.86 5.28 -20.82
C ALA A 156 23.26 6.54 -20.04
#